data_AF-A0A958RCU6-F1
#
_entry.id   AF-A0A958RCU6-F1
#
_cell.length_a   1.000
_cell.length_b   1.000
_cell.length_c   1.000
_cell.angle_alpha   90.00
_cell.angle_beta   90.00
_cell.angle_gamma   90.00
#
_symmetry.space_group_name_H-M   'P 1'
#
loop_
_entity.id
_entity.type
_entity.pdbx_description
1 polymer ?
#
loop_
_entity_poly.entity_id
_entity_poly.type
_entity_poly.pdbx_seq_one_letter_code
_entity_poly.pdbx_strand_id
1 'polypeptide(L)'
;MGVDSSHAHVQPSGAYHYHGIPTGLLRSRPGVMKLIGYAADGFPIYYQENIRSSYRVRSGQRPSGPGGRYDGTFVQDYEYVSGAGDLDECNGLNGQTPEYPQGIYHYYLTSTFPFVPRCLKGTADSSFQKAVPHGAERNNRR
;
A
#
# COMPACT_ATOMS: atom_id res chain seq x y z
N MET A 1 10.36 -15.96 9.73
CA MET A 1 9.05 -16.32 9.16
C MET A 1 8.98 -15.75 7.76
N GLY A 2 8.72 -16.59 6.76
CA GLY A 2 8.81 -16.24 5.35
C GLY A 2 7.48 -15.77 4.77
N VAL A 3 7.56 -15.01 3.69
CA VAL A 3 6.44 -14.62 2.83
C VAL A 3 5.94 -15.85 2.06
N ASP A 4 4.63 -16.05 1.95
CA ASP A 4 4.02 -17.16 1.22
C ASP A 4 3.96 -16.94 -0.30
N SER A 5 3.44 -17.93 -1.05
CA SER A 5 3.32 -17.89 -2.51
C SER A 5 2.35 -16.82 -3.04
N SER A 6 1.54 -16.22 -2.16
CA SER A 6 0.65 -15.10 -2.45
C SER A 6 1.24 -13.76 -1.98
N HIS A 7 2.52 -13.73 -1.65
CA HIS A 7 3.23 -12.56 -1.13
C HIS A 7 2.71 -12.06 0.23
N ALA A 8 2.20 -12.92 1.10
CA ALA A 8 1.66 -12.52 2.40
C ALA A 8 2.24 -13.32 3.57
N HIS A 9 1.95 -12.86 4.80
CA HIS A 9 2.16 -13.66 6.00
C HIS A 9 1.23 -13.25 7.15
N VAL A 10 1.06 -14.15 8.12
CA VAL A 10 0.45 -13.83 9.41
C VAL A 10 1.45 -13.12 10.32
N GLN A 11 1.03 -12.10 11.06
CA GLN A 11 1.80 -11.56 12.17
C GLN A 11 1.45 -12.29 13.48
N PRO A 12 2.23 -12.12 14.57
CA PRO A 12 1.98 -12.83 15.84
C PRO A 12 0.58 -12.67 16.43
N SER A 13 -0.14 -11.59 16.08
CA SER A 13 -1.53 -11.36 16.49
C SER A 13 -2.57 -12.13 15.64
N GLY A 14 -2.14 -12.98 14.71
CA GLY A 14 -3.02 -13.72 13.78
C GLY A 14 -3.48 -12.94 12.55
N ALA A 15 -3.19 -11.64 12.45
CA ALA A 15 -3.58 -10.85 11.27
C ALA A 15 -2.74 -11.23 10.04
N TYR A 16 -3.41 -11.61 8.95
CA TYR A 16 -2.81 -11.92 7.66
C TYR A 16 -2.72 -10.64 6.81
N HIS A 17 -1.54 -10.36 6.26
CA HIS A 17 -1.34 -9.18 5.40
C HIS A 17 -0.40 -9.46 4.24
N TYR A 18 -0.65 -8.77 3.12
CA TYR A 18 0.10 -8.87 1.88
C TYR A 18 1.27 -7.86 1.84
N HIS A 19 2.42 -8.31 1.38
CA HIS A 19 3.63 -7.53 1.03
C HIS A 19 3.79 -7.35 -0.48
N GLY A 20 2.89 -7.94 -1.28
CA GLY A 20 2.94 -7.88 -2.73
C GLY A 20 1.62 -8.29 -3.36
N ILE A 21 1.66 -8.48 -4.68
CA ILE A 21 0.47 -8.79 -5.47
C ILE A 21 -0.02 -10.21 -5.13
N PRO A 22 -1.29 -10.40 -4.72
CA PRO A 22 -1.84 -11.70 -4.33
C PRO A 22 -2.12 -12.58 -5.57
N THR A 23 -1.07 -13.17 -6.12
CA THR A 23 -1.09 -13.92 -7.39
C THR A 23 -2.14 -15.02 -7.44
N GLY A 24 -2.38 -15.73 -6.32
CA GLY A 24 -3.44 -16.74 -6.22
C GLY A 24 -4.84 -16.17 -6.43
N LEU A 25 -5.16 -15.06 -5.77
CA LEU A 25 -6.44 -14.35 -5.92
C LEU A 25 -6.59 -13.73 -7.33
N LEU A 26 -5.48 -13.27 -7.91
CA LEU A 26 -5.50 -12.66 -9.23
C LEU A 26 -5.75 -13.64 -10.38
N ARG A 27 -5.42 -14.93 -10.24
CA ARG A 27 -5.63 -15.92 -11.30
C ARG A 27 -7.08 -16.39 -11.48
N SER A 28 -7.95 -16.17 -10.50
CA SER A 28 -9.31 -16.73 -10.51
C SER A 28 -10.29 -16.09 -11.50
N ARG A 29 -10.05 -14.83 -11.91
CA ARG A 29 -10.89 -14.01 -12.83
C ARG A 29 -10.09 -12.86 -13.46
N PRO A 30 -9.45 -13.03 -14.62
CA PRO A 30 -8.66 -11.97 -15.26
C PRO A 30 -9.56 -10.79 -15.69
N GLY A 31 -9.01 -9.57 -15.72
CA GLY A 31 -9.70 -8.37 -16.23
C GLY A 31 -10.76 -7.73 -15.33
N VAL A 32 -11.07 -8.28 -14.15
CA VAL A 32 -12.06 -7.71 -13.21
C VAL A 32 -11.35 -7.06 -12.03
N MET A 33 -11.86 -5.91 -11.56
CA MET A 33 -11.46 -5.29 -10.30
C MET A 33 -11.67 -6.27 -9.13
N LYS A 34 -10.66 -6.44 -8.28
CA LYS A 34 -10.66 -7.42 -7.18
C LYS A 34 -10.46 -6.75 -5.85
N LEU A 35 -11.42 -6.93 -4.94
CA LEU A 35 -11.25 -6.57 -3.55
C LEU A 35 -10.18 -7.48 -2.94
N ILE A 36 -9.11 -6.86 -2.44
CA ILE A 36 -8.00 -7.55 -1.78
C ILE A 36 -8.21 -7.57 -0.26
N GLY A 37 -8.76 -6.49 0.29
CA GLY A 37 -9.03 -6.34 1.70
C GLY A 37 -9.40 -4.90 2.06
N TYR A 38 -9.31 -4.55 3.33
CA TYR A 38 -9.56 -3.21 3.86
C TYR A 38 -8.31 -2.68 4.56
N ALA A 39 -8.03 -1.41 4.35
CA ALA A 39 -6.99 -0.69 5.07
C ALA A 39 -7.43 -0.39 6.51
N ALA A 40 -6.47 0.01 7.35
CA ALA A 40 -6.71 0.28 8.76
C ALA A 40 -7.70 1.43 9.01
N ASP A 41 -7.88 2.32 8.04
CA ASP A 41 -8.84 3.42 8.08
C ASP A 41 -10.23 3.05 7.51
N GLY A 42 -10.44 1.77 7.20
CA GLY A 42 -11.72 1.24 6.75
C GLY A 42 -11.99 1.36 5.25
N PHE A 43 -11.11 1.99 4.47
CA PHE A 43 -11.28 2.03 3.02
C PHE A 43 -10.81 0.73 2.35
N PRO A 44 -11.52 0.25 1.31
CA PRO A 44 -11.15 -0.97 0.61
C PRO A 44 -9.87 -0.80 -0.22
N ILE A 45 -9.14 -1.88 -0.39
CA ILE A 45 -7.94 -2.00 -1.22
C ILE A 45 -8.25 -2.96 -2.37
N TYR A 46 -8.04 -2.50 -3.60
CA TYR A 46 -8.30 -3.28 -4.80
C TYR A 46 -7.04 -3.57 -5.61
N TYR A 47 -7.16 -4.53 -6.52
CA TYR A 47 -6.28 -4.67 -7.68
C TYR A 47 -7.13 -4.62 -8.95
N GLN A 48 -6.63 -3.93 -9.97
CA GLN A 48 -7.24 -3.91 -11.30
C GLN A 48 -6.17 -3.83 -12.37
N GLU A 49 -6.34 -4.61 -13.43
CA GLU A 49 -5.46 -4.53 -14.60
C GLU A 49 -5.61 -3.14 -15.26
N ASN A 50 -4.48 -2.52 -15.60
CA ASN A 50 -4.36 -1.21 -16.27
C ASN A 50 -4.60 0.06 -15.43
N ILE A 51 -4.66 -0.03 -14.10
CA ILE A 51 -4.62 1.18 -13.27
C ILE A 51 -3.17 1.63 -13.02
N ARG A 52 -2.91 2.93 -13.11
CA ARG A 52 -1.56 3.51 -13.05
C ARG A 52 -1.39 4.44 -11.87
N SER A 53 -0.32 4.20 -11.11
CA SER A 53 0.19 5.15 -10.13
C SER A 53 0.60 6.47 -10.79
N SER A 54 0.41 7.57 -10.06
CA SER A 54 0.90 8.90 -10.45
C SER A 54 2.33 9.18 -10.00
N TYR A 55 3.04 8.19 -9.47
CA TYR A 55 4.45 8.32 -9.12
C TYR A 55 5.36 8.04 -10.32
N ARG A 56 6.44 8.81 -10.42
CA ARG A 56 7.47 8.65 -11.45
C ARG A 56 8.86 8.72 -10.83
N VAL A 57 9.83 8.12 -11.48
CA VAL A 57 11.24 8.27 -11.12
C VAL A 57 11.66 9.71 -11.43
N ARG A 58 12.22 10.38 -10.44
CA ARG A 58 12.82 11.71 -10.54
C ARG A 58 13.92 11.71 -11.59
N SER A 59 14.18 12.86 -12.19
CA SER A 59 15.35 13.06 -13.05
C SER A 59 16.54 13.62 -12.26
N GLY A 60 17.77 13.38 -12.72
CA GLY A 60 18.98 13.95 -12.12
C GLY A 60 19.77 12.99 -11.21
N GLN A 61 20.52 13.57 -10.27
CA GLN A 61 21.39 12.83 -9.34
C GLN A 61 20.98 13.03 -7.88
N ARG A 62 21.22 12.00 -7.06
CA ARG A 62 20.98 12.04 -5.62
C ARG A 62 21.99 13.00 -4.96
N PRO A 63 21.53 13.96 -4.14
CA PRO A 63 22.42 14.91 -3.48
C PRO A 63 23.22 14.29 -2.32
N SER A 64 22.75 13.16 -1.77
CA SER A 64 23.36 12.47 -0.63
C SER A 64 22.97 10.99 -0.61
N GLY A 65 23.44 10.24 0.39
CA GLY A 65 23.19 8.80 0.51
C GLY A 65 24.06 7.99 -0.45
N PRO A 66 23.54 6.96 -1.14
CA PRO A 66 24.34 6.14 -2.06
C PRO A 66 24.81 6.90 -3.32
N GLY A 67 24.40 8.16 -3.51
CA GLY A 67 24.77 8.97 -4.68
C GLY A 67 24.19 8.43 -5.99
N GLY A 68 24.75 8.87 -7.12
CA GLY A 68 24.36 8.39 -8.46
C GLY A 68 23.04 8.96 -8.99
N ARG A 69 22.58 8.43 -10.12
CA ARG A 69 21.32 8.86 -10.77
C ARG A 69 20.11 8.27 -10.07
N TYR A 70 19.01 9.02 -10.04
CA TYR A 70 17.70 8.45 -9.71
C TYR A 70 17.36 7.37 -10.75
N ASP A 71 17.25 6.12 -10.30
CA ASP A 71 17.01 4.95 -11.17
C ASP A 71 15.84 4.08 -10.68
N GLY A 72 15.16 4.50 -9.60
CA GLY A 72 14.02 3.80 -9.04
C GLY A 72 14.39 2.70 -8.05
N THR A 73 15.67 2.57 -7.69
CA THR A 73 16.16 1.64 -6.67
C THR A 73 15.65 2.00 -5.27
N PHE A 74 15.55 3.30 -4.96
CA PHE A 74 15.14 3.79 -3.64
C PHE A 74 13.79 4.48 -3.68
N VAL A 75 13.04 4.44 -2.58
CA VAL A 75 11.76 5.16 -2.43
C VAL A 75 11.92 6.65 -2.71
N GLN A 76 13.06 7.22 -2.30
CA GLN A 76 13.42 8.63 -2.49
C GLN A 76 13.63 9.00 -3.97
N ASP A 77 13.79 8.01 -4.84
CA ASP A 77 13.91 8.25 -6.28
C ASP A 77 12.59 8.59 -6.93
N TYR A 78 11.47 8.35 -6.25
CA TYR A 78 10.15 8.62 -6.79
C TYR A 78 9.62 9.97 -6.32
N GLU A 79 8.80 10.57 -7.16
CA GLU A 79 7.98 11.74 -6.83
C GLU A 79 6.55 11.51 -7.30
N TYR A 80 5.61 12.01 -6.51
CA TYR A 80 4.21 12.08 -6.92
C TYR A 80 4.05 13.26 -7.89
N VAL A 81 3.42 13.00 -9.03
CA VAL A 81 3.08 14.01 -10.02
C VAL A 81 1.59 13.95 -10.27
N SER A 82 0.84 14.94 -9.80
CA SER A 82 -0.62 14.97 -9.99
C SER A 82 -1.01 14.82 -11.47
N GLY A 83 -1.93 13.90 -11.76
CA GLY A 83 -2.40 13.60 -13.12
C GLY A 83 -1.42 12.83 -14.00
N ALA A 84 -0.29 12.36 -13.46
CA ALA A 84 0.65 11.52 -14.21
C ALA A 84 0.13 10.11 -14.50
N GLY A 85 -0.76 9.62 -13.65
CA GLY A 85 -1.50 8.37 -13.78
C GLY A 85 -2.95 8.60 -13.33
N ASP A 86 -3.58 7.56 -12.81
CA ASP A 86 -4.99 7.53 -12.46
C ASP A 86 -5.21 7.76 -10.95
N LEU A 87 -4.18 7.53 -10.13
CA LEU A 87 -4.26 7.49 -8.67
C LEU A 87 -3.69 8.75 -8.00
N ASP A 88 -4.18 9.05 -6.80
CA ASP A 88 -3.71 10.13 -5.94
C ASP A 88 -2.40 9.76 -5.21
N GLU A 89 -1.91 10.67 -4.35
CA GLU A 89 -0.68 10.48 -3.58
C GLU A 89 -0.72 9.30 -2.59
N CYS A 90 -1.90 8.83 -2.19
CA CYS A 90 -2.03 7.62 -1.36
C CYS A 90 -2.20 6.35 -2.20
N ASN A 91 -2.06 6.44 -3.52
CA ASN A 91 -2.31 5.36 -4.47
C ASN A 91 -3.78 4.91 -4.46
N GLY A 92 -4.71 5.86 -4.29
CA GLY A 92 -6.14 5.61 -4.33
C GLY A 92 -6.90 6.61 -5.21
N LEU A 93 -8.21 6.44 -5.29
CA LEU A 93 -9.13 7.38 -5.95
C LEU A 93 -10.54 7.27 -5.36
N ASN A 94 -11.41 8.23 -5.70
CA ASN A 94 -12.85 8.12 -5.46
C ASN A 94 -13.53 7.56 -6.72
N GLY A 95 -14.29 6.48 -6.58
CA GLY A 95 -14.97 5.86 -7.72
C GLY A 95 -15.90 4.75 -7.30
N GLN A 96 -16.70 4.28 -8.25
CA GLN A 96 -17.61 3.15 -8.06
C GLN A 96 -16.83 1.84 -8.01
N THR A 97 -17.29 0.93 -7.16
CA THR A 97 -16.77 -0.44 -7.09
C THR A 97 -17.95 -1.42 -7.04
N PRO A 98 -17.74 -2.73 -7.25
CA PRO A 98 -18.82 -3.72 -7.18
C PRO A 98 -19.58 -3.70 -5.85
N GLU A 99 -18.87 -3.50 -4.74
CA GLU A 99 -19.44 -3.43 -3.39
C GLU A 99 -20.03 -2.05 -3.07
N TYR A 100 -19.53 -1.00 -3.72
CA TYR A 100 -19.91 0.39 -3.48
C TYR A 100 -20.34 1.08 -4.79
N PRO A 101 -21.55 0.77 -5.31
CA PRO A 101 -22.03 1.29 -6.60
C PRO A 101 -22.32 2.80 -6.57
N GLN A 102 -22.47 3.40 -5.38
CA GLN A 102 -22.59 4.84 -5.21
C GLN A 102 -21.24 5.58 -5.17
N GLY A 103 -20.13 4.82 -5.15
CA GLY A 103 -18.79 5.35 -5.04
C GLY A 103 -18.26 5.36 -3.61
N ILE A 104 -16.97 5.11 -3.47
CA ILE A 104 -16.21 5.23 -2.23
C ILE A 104 -14.76 5.60 -2.57
N TYR A 105 -14.06 6.26 -1.65
CA TYR A 105 -12.61 6.32 -1.74
C TYR A 105 -12.03 4.91 -1.53
N HIS A 106 -11.06 4.52 -2.35
CA HIS A 106 -10.43 3.21 -2.25
C HIS A 106 -9.00 3.24 -2.79
N TYR A 107 -8.18 2.34 -2.26
CA TYR A 107 -6.78 2.22 -2.63
C TYR A 107 -6.57 1.15 -3.70
N TYR A 108 -5.42 1.21 -4.35
CA TYR A 108 -4.97 0.19 -5.29
C TYR A 108 -3.60 -0.38 -4.93
N LEU A 109 -3.47 -1.70 -5.13
CA LEU A 109 -2.19 -2.34 -5.40
C LEU A 109 -1.84 -2.12 -6.88
N THR A 110 -0.61 -1.72 -7.16
CA THR A 110 -0.13 -1.44 -8.52
C THR A 110 1.07 -2.30 -8.88
N SER A 111 1.26 -2.52 -10.18
CA SER A 111 2.45 -3.21 -10.73
C SER A 111 3.68 -2.31 -10.81
N THR A 112 3.52 -1.02 -10.54
CA THR A 112 4.58 -0.01 -10.49
C THR A 112 4.53 0.70 -9.15
N PHE A 113 5.59 1.42 -8.81
CA PHE A 113 5.66 2.14 -7.54
C PHE A 113 4.51 3.15 -7.39
N PRO A 114 3.86 3.25 -6.21
CA PRO A 114 4.08 2.43 -5.02
C PRO A 114 3.24 1.15 -5.07
N PHE A 115 3.89 -0.02 -5.07
CA PHE A 115 3.21 -1.32 -5.22
C PHE A 115 2.09 -1.58 -4.18
N VAL A 116 2.24 -0.97 -3.01
CA VAL A 116 1.27 -0.94 -1.91
C VAL A 116 1.01 0.52 -1.50
N PRO A 117 -0.22 0.87 -1.05
CA PRO A 117 -0.56 2.22 -0.57
C PRO A 117 0.40 2.71 0.51
N ARG A 118 0.79 3.99 0.42
CA ARG A 118 1.82 4.59 1.30
C ARG A 118 1.27 5.49 2.39
N CYS A 119 0.01 5.85 2.32
CA CYS A 119 -0.67 6.62 3.36
C CYS A 119 -2.11 6.14 3.52
N LEU A 120 -2.66 6.49 4.68
CA LEU A 120 -4.08 6.39 4.97
C LEU A 120 -4.72 7.76 4.72
N LYS A 121 -5.84 7.77 4.01
CA LYS A 121 -6.68 8.93 3.71
C LYS A 121 -7.54 9.28 4.91
N GLY A 122 -7.95 8.27 5.68
CA GLY A 122 -8.68 8.41 6.93
C GLY A 122 -7.80 8.17 8.16
N THR A 123 -8.46 8.09 9.31
CA THR A 123 -7.84 7.75 10.59
C THR A 123 -7.81 6.24 10.77
N ALA A 124 -6.62 5.68 11.04
CA ALA A 124 -6.50 4.26 11.36
C ALA A 124 -7.30 3.90 12.62
N ASP A 125 -8.02 2.79 12.56
CA ASP A 125 -8.69 2.21 13.72
C ASP A 125 -7.67 1.74 14.77
N SER A 126 -8.01 1.91 16.04
CA SER A 126 -7.11 1.59 17.16
C SER A 126 -6.78 0.10 17.25
N SER A 127 -7.61 -0.78 16.69
CA SER A 127 -7.34 -2.22 16.60
C SER A 127 -6.10 -2.57 15.77
N PHE A 128 -5.63 -1.65 14.91
CA PHE A 128 -4.38 -1.82 14.14
C PHE A 128 -3.13 -1.36 14.90
N GLN A 129 -3.29 -0.76 16.09
CA GLN A 129 -2.14 -0.44 16.94
C GLN A 129 -1.57 -1.73 17.51
N LYS A 130 -0.26 -1.96 17.32
CA LYS A 130 0.42 -3.06 18.00
C LYS A 130 0.37 -2.80 19.50
N ALA A 131 -0.28 -3.68 20.25
CA ALA A 131 -0.20 -3.67 21.71
C ALA A 131 1.28 -3.67 22.11
N VAL A 132 1.68 -2.69 22.92
CA VAL A 132 2.99 -2.73 23.58
C VAL A 132 2.98 -4.00 24.45
N PRO A 133 3.98 -4.89 24.37
CA PRO A 133 4.00 -6.06 25.24
C PRO A 133 3.85 -5.62 26.69
N HIS A 134 2.88 -6.20 27.41
CA HIS A 134 2.76 -6.06 28.85
C HIS A 134 4.09 -6.50 29.48
N GLY A 135 4.93 -5.56 29.88
CA GLY A 135 6.24 -5.83 30.50
C GLY A 135 7.25 -4.69 30.49
N ALA A 136 7.08 -3.65 29.68
CA ALA A 136 7.96 -2.47 29.75
C ALA A 136 7.40 -1.42 30.73
N GLU A 137 7.47 -1.70 32.03
CA GLU A 137 7.44 -0.64 33.03
C GLU A 137 8.58 0.34 32.73
N ARG A 138 8.22 1.57 32.36
CA ARG A 138 9.14 2.70 32.32
C ARG A 138 9.58 3.00 33.75
N ASN A 139 10.69 2.42 34.17
CA ASN A 139 11.35 2.82 35.41
C ASN A 139 12.03 4.18 35.19
N ASN A 140 11.25 5.25 35.31
CA ASN A 140 11.76 6.61 35.42
C ASN A 140 11.66 7.01 36.90
N ARG A 141 12.73 6.77 37.66
CA ARG A 141 12.98 7.48 38.92
C ARG A 141 14.37 8.09 38.87
N ARG A 142 14.34 9.38 39.22
CA ARG A 142 15.40 10.35 39.54
C ARG A 142 16.70 9.74 40.06
#